data_AF-A0A6N6RGZ2-F1
#
_entry.id   AF-A0A6N6RGZ2-F1
#
_cell.length_a   1.000
_cell.length_b   1.000
_cell.length_c   1.000
_cell.angle_alpha   90.00
_cell.angle_beta   90.00
_cell.angle_gamma   90.00
#
_symmetry.space_group_name_H-M   'P 1'
#
loop_
_entity.id
_entity.type
_entity.pdbx_description
1 polymer ?
#
loop_
_entity_poly.entity_id
_entity_poly.type
_entity_poly.pdbx_seq_one_letter_code
_entity_poly.pdbx_strand_id
1 'polypeptide(L)'
;MELSRKLSSTYFERKGGCIFADEFQTMVKKIYSITFILAALCIGALAFPLYGGWIEPNMVYGFEGDTPLTDAEWMALNKVYGAGAFAYACILLAYHVGALRVQRKLSTSSYVLRGLLVALISTIPAYIVMLIVQ
;
A
#
# COMPACT_ATOMS: atom_id res chain seq x y z
N MET A 1 49.38 -26.93 -1.38
CA MET A 1 48.20 -27.30 -2.20
C MET A 1 46.88 -27.18 -1.42
N GLU A 2 46.82 -27.54 -0.13
CA GLU A 2 45.60 -27.43 0.70
C GLU A 2 45.07 -26.00 0.94
N LEU A 3 45.95 -25.00 1.08
CA LEU A 3 45.55 -23.62 1.36
C LEU A 3 44.71 -23.01 0.22
N SER A 4 45.04 -23.36 -1.03
CA SER A 4 44.31 -22.90 -2.24
C SER A 4 42.89 -23.49 -2.31
N ARG A 5 42.72 -24.77 -1.91
CA ARG A 5 41.40 -25.41 -1.84
C ARG A 5 40.51 -24.81 -0.74
N LYS A 6 41.07 -24.49 0.43
CA LYS A 6 40.31 -23.81 1.51
C LYS A 6 39.87 -22.40 1.09
N LEU A 7 40.74 -21.65 0.42
CA LEU A 7 40.42 -20.32 -0.08
C LEU A 7 39.38 -20.36 -1.21
N SER A 8 39.44 -21.33 -2.12
CA SER A 8 38.43 -21.43 -3.19
C SER A 8 37.06 -21.86 -2.68
N SER A 9 37.00 -22.78 -1.71
CA SER A 9 35.76 -23.21 -1.05
C SER A 9 35.08 -22.05 -0.30
N THR A 10 35.83 -21.28 0.49
CA THR A 10 35.27 -20.11 1.19
C THR A 10 34.88 -18.98 0.24
N TYR A 11 35.58 -18.81 -0.89
CA TYR A 11 35.17 -17.85 -1.92
C TYR A 11 33.89 -18.28 -2.64
N PHE A 12 33.73 -19.57 -2.92
CA PHE A 12 32.54 -20.12 -3.56
C PHE A 12 31.32 -20.08 -2.62
N GLU A 13 31.50 -20.37 -1.33
CA GLU A 13 30.45 -20.25 -0.32
C GLU A 13 30.05 -18.79 -0.09
N ARG A 14 31.01 -17.85 -0.05
CA ARG A 14 30.70 -16.41 0.03
C ARG A 14 29.97 -15.92 -1.22
N LYS A 15 30.41 -16.30 -2.42
CA LYS A 15 29.74 -15.90 -3.66
C LYS A 15 28.37 -16.55 -3.81
N GLY A 16 28.23 -17.84 -3.50
CA GLY A 16 26.96 -18.56 -3.53
C GLY A 16 25.95 -18.02 -2.51
N GLY A 17 26.41 -17.75 -1.28
CA GLY A 17 25.58 -17.13 -0.25
C GLY A 17 25.18 -15.69 -0.59
N CYS A 18 26.06 -14.92 -1.25
CA CYS A 18 25.77 -13.55 -1.67
C CYS A 18 24.77 -13.50 -2.84
N ILE A 19 24.88 -14.42 -3.81
CA ILE A 19 23.90 -14.56 -4.92
C ILE A 19 22.53 -14.95 -4.37
N PHE A 20 22.47 -15.93 -3.45
CA PHE A 20 21.22 -16.35 -2.84
C PHE A 20 20.57 -15.23 -2.01
N ALA A 21 21.38 -14.45 -1.27
CA ALA A 21 20.89 -13.30 -0.51
C ALA A 21 20.30 -12.22 -1.42
N ASP A 22 20.93 -11.93 -2.57
CA ASP A 22 20.43 -10.94 -3.54
C ASP A 22 19.14 -11.39 -4.24
N GLU A 23 19.05 -12.68 -4.60
CA GLU A 23 17.82 -13.26 -5.15
C GLU A 23 16.69 -13.26 -4.12
N PHE A 24 16.98 -13.61 -2.87
CA PHE A 24 16.01 -13.57 -1.77
C PHE A 24 15.52 -12.14 -1.50
N GLN A 25 16.40 -11.15 -1.43
CA GLN A 25 16.00 -9.75 -1.24
C GLN A 25 15.16 -9.23 -2.42
N THR A 26 15.49 -9.63 -3.64
CA THR A 26 14.70 -9.29 -4.82
C THR A 26 13.31 -9.93 -4.77
N MET A 27 13.21 -11.18 -4.33
CA MET A 27 11.94 -11.88 -4.15
C MET A 27 11.06 -11.19 -3.10
N VAL A 28 11.62 -10.81 -1.95
CA VAL A 28 10.91 -10.09 -0.89
C VAL A 28 10.35 -8.77 -1.40
N LYS A 29 11.15 -7.95 -2.09
CA LYS A 29 10.69 -6.66 -2.66
C LYS A 29 9.55 -6.85 -3.66
N LYS A 30 9.59 -7.89 -4.48
CA LYS A 30 8.51 -8.22 -5.43
C LYS A 30 7.22 -8.59 -4.71
N ILE A 31 7.29 -9.46 -3.69
CA ILE A 31 6.12 -9.86 -2.89
C ILE A 31 5.48 -8.63 -2.26
N TYR A 32 6.27 -7.77 -1.59
CA TYR A 32 5.75 -6.52 -1.01
C TYR A 32 5.03 -5.66 -2.05
N SER A 33 5.64 -5.49 -3.22
CA SER A 33 5.04 -4.69 -4.30
C SER A 33 3.72 -5.25 -4.79
N ILE A 34 3.62 -6.57 -4.92
CA ILE A 34 2.37 -7.26 -5.30
C ILE A 34 1.30 -7.00 -4.24
N THR A 35 1.63 -7.16 -2.96
CA THR A 35 0.69 -6.91 -1.85
C THR A 35 0.16 -5.47 -1.87
N PHE A 36 1.03 -4.49 -2.10
CA PHE A 36 0.61 -3.08 -2.18
C PHE A 36 -0.22 -2.76 -3.42
N ILE A 37 0.09 -3.37 -4.57
CA ILE A 37 -0.72 -3.23 -5.79
C ILE A 37 -2.12 -3.84 -5.56
N LEU A 38 -2.19 -5.03 -4.96
CA LEU A 38 -3.45 -5.67 -4.60
C LEU A 38 -4.26 -4.80 -3.64
N ALA A 39 -3.63 -4.25 -2.60
CA ALA A 39 -4.29 -3.34 -1.67
C ALA A 39 -4.86 -2.11 -2.38
N ALA A 40 -4.09 -1.49 -3.28
CA ALA A 40 -4.54 -0.34 -4.07
C ALA A 40 -5.74 -0.70 -4.97
N LEU A 41 -5.72 -1.86 -5.62
CA LEU A 41 -6.84 -2.36 -6.42
C LEU A 41 -8.08 -2.63 -5.57
N CYS A 42 -7.93 -3.23 -4.39
CA CYS A 42 -9.05 -3.46 -3.45
C CYS A 42 -9.66 -2.13 -2.98
N ILE A 43 -8.82 -1.14 -2.63
CA ILE A 43 -9.28 0.20 -2.24
C ILE A 43 -10.04 0.86 -3.39
N GLY A 44 -9.48 0.82 -4.61
CA GLY A 44 -10.13 1.38 -5.80
C GLY A 44 -11.46 0.69 -6.14
N ALA A 45 -11.54 -0.63 -5.96
CA ALA A 45 -12.77 -1.40 -6.15
C ALA A 45 -13.84 -1.04 -5.12
N LEU A 46 -13.46 -0.83 -3.85
CA LEU A 46 -14.37 -0.39 -2.78
C LEU A 46 -14.76 1.10 -2.90
N ALA A 47 -13.92 1.91 -3.54
CA ALA A 47 -14.22 3.30 -3.82
C ALA A 47 -15.40 3.48 -4.80
N PHE A 48 -15.62 2.52 -5.71
CA PHE A 48 -16.68 2.57 -6.70
C PHE A 48 -18.10 2.51 -6.10
N PRO A 49 -18.46 1.54 -5.24
CA PRO A 49 -19.76 1.51 -4.58
C PRO A 49 -19.97 2.70 -3.63
N LEU A 50 -18.90 3.20 -2.99
CA LEU A 50 -18.95 4.46 -2.23
C LEU A 50 -19.32 5.64 -3.13
N TYR A 51 -18.60 5.85 -4.23
CA TYR A 51 -18.85 6.96 -5.15
C TYR A 51 -20.22 6.86 -5.84
N GLY A 52 -20.63 5.64 -6.20
CA GLY A 52 -21.91 5.34 -6.82
C GLY A 52 -23.11 5.51 -5.88
N GLY A 53 -22.88 5.70 -4.57
CA GLY A 53 -23.95 5.75 -3.58
C GLY A 53 -24.69 4.42 -3.42
N TRP A 54 -24.02 3.30 -3.70
CA TRP A 54 -24.60 1.95 -3.61
C TRP A 54 -24.51 1.38 -2.20
N ILE A 55 -23.85 2.09 -1.29
CA ILE A 55 -23.82 1.75 0.13
C ILE A 55 -25.03 2.42 0.79
N GLU A 56 -25.97 1.60 1.23
CA GLU A 56 -27.15 2.04 1.95
C GLU A 56 -26.76 2.73 3.28
N PRO A 57 -27.49 3.78 3.69
CA PRO A 57 -27.28 4.40 4.99
C PRO A 57 -27.51 3.38 6.09
N ASN A 58 -26.53 3.22 6.96
CA ASN A 58 -26.70 2.39 8.14
C ASN A 58 -27.58 3.16 9.15
N MET A 59 -28.90 3.03 9.00
CA MET A 59 -29.90 3.78 9.79
C MET A 59 -29.95 3.40 11.28
N VAL A 60 -29.05 2.53 11.75
CA VAL A 60 -29.20 1.86 13.03
C VAL A 60 -28.64 2.69 14.20
N TYR A 61 -27.61 3.51 14.01
CA TYR A 61 -27.10 4.43 15.04
C TYR A 61 -26.37 5.62 14.41
N GLY A 62 -26.79 6.85 14.73
CA GLY A 62 -25.84 7.96 14.70
C GLY A 62 -24.71 7.65 15.69
N PHE A 63 -23.45 7.88 15.30
CA PHE A 63 -22.34 7.72 16.24
C PHE A 63 -22.58 8.65 17.43
N GLU A 64 -22.39 8.14 18.66
CA GLU A 64 -22.46 8.93 19.90
C GLU A 64 -23.78 9.69 20.20
N GLY A 65 -24.91 9.27 19.60
CA GLY A 65 -26.22 9.88 19.89
C GLY A 65 -26.58 11.07 19.01
N ASP A 66 -25.81 11.33 17.95
CA ASP A 66 -26.15 12.32 16.94
C ASP A 66 -27.35 11.89 16.08
N THR A 67 -28.07 12.88 15.54
CA THR A 67 -29.12 12.65 14.54
C THR A 67 -28.54 11.89 13.34
N PRO A 68 -29.19 10.83 12.85
CA PRO A 68 -28.76 10.15 11.64
C PRO A 68 -28.65 11.13 10.47
N LEU A 69 -27.61 10.98 9.65
CA LEU A 69 -27.49 11.72 8.40
C LEU A 69 -28.73 11.48 7.54
N THR A 70 -29.22 12.53 6.89
CA THR A 70 -30.23 12.37 5.85
C THR A 70 -29.65 11.60 4.66
N ASP A 71 -30.50 10.97 3.86
CA ASP A 71 -30.06 10.25 2.64
C ASP A 71 -29.20 11.13 1.72
N ALA A 72 -29.54 12.43 1.63
CA ALA A 72 -28.79 13.39 0.83
C ALA A 72 -27.38 13.64 1.38
N GLU A 73 -27.25 13.83 2.70
CA GLU A 73 -25.96 14.04 3.37
C GLU A 73 -25.11 12.76 3.32
N TRP A 74 -25.72 11.59 3.53
CA TRP A 74 -25.07 10.30 3.40
C TRP A 74 -24.52 10.07 1.97
N MET A 75 -25.33 10.35 0.95
CA MET A 75 -24.90 10.24 -0.44
C MET A 75 -23.78 11.24 -0.79
N ALA A 76 -23.85 12.48 -0.29
CA ALA A 76 -22.82 13.48 -0.49
C ALA A 76 -21.49 13.02 0.15
N LEU A 77 -21.57 12.50 1.37
CA LEU A 77 -20.46 11.99 2.14
C LEU A 77 -19.76 10.82 1.42
N ASN A 78 -20.53 9.82 1.00
CA ASN A 78 -20.03 8.65 0.29
C ASN A 78 -19.38 9.01 -1.05
N LYS A 79 -19.90 10.02 -1.76
CA LYS A 79 -19.27 10.53 -2.99
C LYS A 79 -17.90 11.14 -2.72
N VAL A 80 -17.76 11.93 -1.66
CA VAL A 80 -16.49 12.53 -1.27
C VAL A 80 -15.48 11.46 -0.86
N TYR A 81 -15.89 10.50 -0.02
CA TYR A 81 -15.03 9.38 0.38
C TYR A 81 -14.67 8.46 -0.79
N GLY A 82 -15.62 8.13 -1.65
CA GLY A 82 -15.38 7.32 -2.85
C GLY A 82 -14.39 8.00 -3.80
N ALA A 83 -14.54 9.30 -4.05
CA ALA A 83 -13.59 10.05 -4.86
C ALA A 83 -12.19 10.08 -4.22
N GLY A 84 -12.12 10.31 -2.91
CA GLY A 84 -10.86 10.29 -2.15
C GLY A 84 -10.17 8.93 -2.16
N ALA A 85 -10.92 7.85 -1.95
CA ALA A 85 -10.42 6.48 -1.97
C ALA A 85 -9.95 6.06 -3.38
N PHE A 86 -10.64 6.50 -4.43
CA PHE A 86 -10.23 6.25 -5.80
C PHE A 86 -8.93 6.98 -6.15
N ALA A 87 -8.84 8.28 -5.83
CA ALA A 87 -7.61 9.05 -6.02
C ALA A 87 -6.44 8.44 -5.24
N TYR A 88 -6.70 7.96 -4.02
CA TYR A 88 -5.72 7.28 -3.18
C TYR A 88 -5.21 5.98 -3.83
N ALA A 89 -6.11 5.14 -4.34
CA ALA A 89 -5.75 3.93 -5.06
C ALA A 89 -4.83 4.22 -6.26
N CYS A 90 -5.13 5.27 -7.04
CA CYS A 90 -4.29 5.70 -8.16
C CYS A 90 -2.89 6.14 -7.73
N ILE A 91 -2.77 6.91 -6.64
CA ILE A 91 -1.46 7.37 -6.10
C ILE A 91 -0.62 6.18 -5.64
N LEU A 92 -1.21 5.24 -4.88
CA LEU A 92 -0.52 4.02 -4.47
C LEU A 92 -0.03 3.20 -5.67
N LEU A 93 -0.91 2.97 -6.64
CA LEU A 93 -0.56 2.25 -7.87
C LEU A 93 0.61 2.92 -8.60
N ALA A 94 0.54 4.22 -8.85
CA ALA A 94 1.60 4.97 -9.53
C ALA A 94 2.93 4.90 -8.75
N TYR A 95 2.88 5.07 -7.44
CA TYR A 95 4.05 5.01 -6.58
C TYR A 95 4.70 3.61 -6.61
N HIS A 96 3.92 2.55 -6.43
CA HIS A 96 4.45 1.18 -6.38
C HIS A 96 4.94 0.69 -7.74
N VAL A 97 4.30 1.09 -8.84
CA VAL A 97 4.82 0.87 -10.21
C VAL A 97 6.16 1.60 -10.40
N GLY A 98 6.28 2.83 -9.91
CA GLY A 98 7.54 3.58 -9.92
C GLY A 98 8.63 2.93 -9.07
N ALA A 99 8.28 2.47 -7.87
CA ALA A 99 9.18 1.79 -6.95
C ALA A 99 9.75 0.49 -7.54
N LEU A 100 8.92 -0.29 -8.24
CA LEU A 100 9.35 -1.49 -8.97
C LEU A 100 10.42 -1.21 -10.04
N ARG A 101 10.37 -0.03 -10.69
CA ARG A 101 11.38 0.39 -11.69
C ARG A 101 12.74 0.68 -11.05
N VAL A 102 12.77 1.07 -9.78
CA VAL A 102 14.00 1.42 -9.04
C VAL A 102 14.39 0.39 -7.97
N GLN A 103 13.71 -0.77 -7.90
CA GLN A 103 13.87 -1.80 -6.87
C GLN A 103 15.32 -2.32 -6.69
N ARG A 104 16.10 -2.31 -7.78
CA ARG A 104 17.51 -2.75 -7.78
C ARG A 104 18.46 -1.72 -7.15
N LYS A 105 18.05 -0.46 -7.03
CA LYS A 105 18.87 0.65 -6.52
C LYS A 105 18.68 0.91 -5.02
N LEU A 106 17.66 0.31 -4.40
CA LEU A 106 17.30 0.54 -3.00
C LEU A 106 17.60 -0.71 -2.17
N SER A 107 18.04 -0.54 -0.92
CA SER A 107 18.06 -1.65 0.04
C SER A 107 16.62 -2.11 0.35
N THR A 108 16.46 -3.36 0.78
CA THR A 108 15.13 -3.91 1.11
C THR A 108 14.44 -3.11 2.21
N SER A 109 15.16 -2.73 3.28
CA SER A 109 14.61 -1.94 4.38
C SER A 109 14.17 -0.56 3.93
N SER A 110 14.95 0.13 3.09
CA SER A 110 14.56 1.44 2.56
C SER A 110 13.38 1.33 1.58
N TYR A 111 13.28 0.23 0.84
CA TYR A 111 12.14 -0.03 -0.04
C TYR A 111 10.83 -0.18 0.75
N VAL A 112 10.84 -1.02 1.78
CA VAL A 112 9.69 -1.26 2.66
C VAL A 112 9.31 0.01 3.42
N LEU A 113 10.30 0.71 3.99
CA LEU A 113 10.05 1.96 4.74
C LEU A 113 9.42 3.03 3.86
N ARG A 114 9.90 3.23 2.63
CA ARG A 114 9.29 4.20 1.72
C ARG A 114 7.87 3.80 1.31
N GLY A 115 7.60 2.50 1.12
CA GLY A 115 6.25 2.00 0.88
C GLY A 115 5.29 2.29 2.04
N LEU A 116 5.74 2.04 3.27
CA LEU A 116 4.99 2.34 4.50
C LEU A 116 4.77 3.84 4.70
N LEU A 117 5.79 4.67 4.45
CA LEU A 117 5.68 6.12 4.56
C LEU A 117 4.68 6.68 3.55
N VAL A 118 4.68 6.17 2.31
CA VAL A 118 3.69 6.60 1.32
C VAL A 118 2.30 6.22 1.77
N ALA A 119 2.08 4.99 2.23
CA ALA A 119 0.79 4.54 2.76
C ALA A 119 0.32 5.40 3.96
N LEU A 120 1.23 5.75 4.88
CA LEU A 120 0.94 6.59 6.05
C LEU A 120 0.61 8.03 5.67
N ILE A 121 1.43 8.65 4.81
CA ILE A 121 1.22 10.04 4.36
C ILE A 121 -0.12 10.14 3.63
N SER A 122 -0.52 9.11 2.87
CA SER A 122 -1.79 9.08 2.18
C SER A 122 -3.00 8.77 3.05
N THR A 123 -2.84 8.13 4.21
CA THR A 123 -3.93 7.99 5.20
C THR A 123 -4.27 9.30 5.90
N ILE A 124 -3.35 10.28 5.94
CA ILE A 124 -3.58 11.58 6.58
C ILE A 124 -4.68 12.38 5.85
N PRO A 125 -4.67 12.57 4.51
CA PRO A 125 -5.77 13.19 3.79
C PRO A 125 -7.11 12.48 3.98
N ALA A 126 -7.12 11.13 3.98
CA ALA A 126 -8.34 10.36 4.20
C ALA A 126 -8.92 10.61 5.61
N TYR A 127 -8.06 10.67 6.63
CA TYR A 127 -8.44 11.01 8.00
C TYR A 127 -8.89 12.47 8.14
N ILE A 128 -8.24 13.42 7.46
CA ILE A 128 -8.64 14.83 7.45
C ILE A 128 -10.02 15.00 6.79
N VAL A 129 -10.27 14.32 5.66
CA VAL A 129 -11.61 14.29 5.05
C VAL A 129 -12.61 13.70 6.04
N MET A 130 -12.22 12.66 6.79
CA MET A 130 -13.09 12.09 7.83
C MET A 130 -13.46 13.09 8.92
N LEU A 131 -12.49 13.90 9.38
CA LEU A 131 -12.71 14.93 10.40
C LEU A 131 -13.47 16.16 9.90
N ILE A 132 -13.40 16.50 8.60
CA ILE A 132 -14.08 17.67 8.04
C ILE A 132 -15.57 17.41 7.81
N VAL A 133 -15.95 16.15 7.58
CA VAL A 133 -17.36 15.80 7.31
C VAL A 133 -18.09 15.21 8.52
N GLN A 134 -17.42 15.06 9.65
CA GLN A 134 -18.05 14.91 10.97
C GLN A 134 -18.32 16.31 11.55
#